data_AF-A0A8K0K9K4-F1
#
_entry.id   AF-A0A8K0K9K4-F1
#
_cell.length_a   1.000
_cell.length_b   1.000
_cell.length_c   1.000
_cell.angle_alpha   90.00
_cell.angle_beta   90.00
_cell.angle_gamma   90.00
#
_symmetry.space_group_name_H-M   'P 1'
#
loop_
_entity.id
_entity.type
_entity.pdbx_description
1 polymer ?
#
loop_
_entity_poly.entity_id
_entity_poly.type
_entity_poly.pdbx_seq_one_letter_code
_entity_poly.pdbx_strand_id
1 'polypeptide(L)'
;MLNQAAVEALYSATYVENYLDCVENLPDDLQRHLSRMRELDVSYQAYLKELEAGQQALLGILGGSSGSNQRKRALLRKVQTMLIAAQEVGDEKLQVVQAVQDLIENKSRQLDLDYRNLASV
;
A
#
# COMPACT_ATOMS: atom_id res chain seq x y z
N MET A 1 46.97 12.98 -10.48
CA MET A 1 46.21 13.89 -9.60
C MET A 1 45.03 14.56 -10.31
N LEU A 2 45.21 15.20 -11.49
CA LEU A 2 44.07 15.77 -12.26
C LEU A 2 42.97 14.76 -12.63
N ASN A 3 43.34 13.52 -12.97
CA ASN A 3 42.39 12.47 -13.33
C ASN A 3 41.60 11.94 -12.09
N GLN A 4 42.26 11.86 -10.94
CA GLN A 4 41.63 11.42 -9.69
C GLN A 4 40.58 12.42 -9.20
N ALA A 5 40.94 13.71 -9.17
CA ALA A 5 40.01 14.77 -8.78
C ALA A 5 38.79 14.87 -9.74
N ALA A 6 38.98 14.58 -11.03
CA ALA A 6 37.89 14.54 -11.99
C ALA A 6 36.92 13.36 -11.74
N VAL A 7 37.46 12.20 -11.36
CA VAL A 7 36.66 11.01 -11.03
C VAL A 7 35.88 11.22 -9.72
N GLU A 8 36.52 11.76 -8.69
CA GLU A 8 35.86 12.13 -7.42
C GLU A 8 34.72 13.13 -7.64
N ALA A 9 34.96 14.16 -8.47
CA ALA A 9 33.95 15.15 -8.80
C ALA A 9 32.75 14.54 -9.54
N LEU A 10 32.98 13.59 -10.44
CA LEU A 10 31.92 12.89 -11.16
C LEU A 10 31.05 12.05 -10.20
N TYR A 11 31.65 11.22 -9.36
CA TYR A 11 30.90 10.40 -8.40
C TYR A 11 30.15 11.25 -7.37
N SER A 12 30.74 12.36 -6.92
CA SER A 12 30.09 13.31 -6.02
C SER A 12 28.89 13.98 -6.69
N ALA A 13 29.03 14.43 -7.94
CA ALA A 13 27.92 15.02 -8.69
C ALA A 13 26.77 14.02 -8.87
N THR A 14 27.05 12.77 -9.24
CA THR A 14 26.02 11.73 -9.37
C THR A 14 25.31 11.42 -8.05
N TYR A 15 26.07 11.26 -6.96
CA TYR A 15 25.47 11.02 -5.64
C TYR A 15 24.55 12.17 -5.19
N VAL A 16 25.02 13.41 -5.33
CA VAL A 16 24.25 14.60 -4.95
C VAL A 16 23.01 14.75 -5.83
N GLU A 17 23.11 14.55 -7.13
CA GLU A 17 21.98 14.61 -8.07
C GLU A 17 20.89 13.60 -7.69
N ASN A 18 21.26 12.33 -7.49
CA ASN A 18 20.31 11.29 -7.11
C ASN A 18 19.74 11.51 -5.70
N TYR A 19 20.52 12.08 -4.77
CA TYR A 19 20.03 12.45 -3.44
C TYR A 19 19.00 13.59 -3.51
N LEU A 20 19.26 14.62 -4.32
CA LEU A 20 18.33 15.72 -4.52
C LEU A 20 17.03 15.23 -5.16
N ASP A 21 17.10 14.37 -6.17
CA ASP A 21 15.92 13.74 -6.76
C ASP A 21 15.09 12.96 -5.72
N CYS A 22 15.74 12.27 -4.77
CA CYS A 22 15.04 11.64 -3.66
C CYS A 22 14.36 12.67 -2.75
N VAL A 23 15.01 13.78 -2.42
CA VAL A 23 14.44 14.80 -1.53
C VAL A 23 13.28 15.54 -2.20
N GLU A 24 13.37 15.77 -3.51
CA GLU A 24 12.39 16.54 -4.27
C GLU A 24 11.17 15.71 -4.67
N ASN A 25 11.36 14.47 -5.14
CA ASN A 25 10.29 13.71 -5.79
C ASN A 25 9.72 12.57 -4.93
N LEU A 26 10.56 11.90 -4.11
CA LEU A 26 10.12 10.74 -3.33
C LEU A 26 8.99 11.06 -2.33
N PRO A 27 9.01 12.18 -1.59
CA PRO A 27 7.93 12.49 -0.64
C PRO A 27 6.56 12.64 -1.33
N ASP A 28 6.53 13.28 -2.50
CA ASP A 28 5.31 13.50 -3.27
C ASP A 28 4.77 12.17 -3.83
N ASP A 29 5.63 11.31 -4.35
CA ASP A 29 5.24 9.97 -4.83
C ASP A 29 4.69 9.10 -3.69
N LEU A 30 5.36 9.10 -2.53
CA LEU A 30 4.88 8.41 -1.34
C LEU A 30 3.55 8.97 -0.86
N GLN A 31 3.37 10.29 -0.86
CA GLN A 31 2.12 10.92 -0.47
C GLN A 31 0.95 10.47 -1.37
N ARG A 32 1.16 10.33 -2.68
CA ARG A 32 0.13 9.83 -3.61
C ARG A 32 -0.31 8.41 -3.23
N HIS A 33 0.63 7.51 -2.99
CA HIS A 33 0.34 6.15 -2.58
C HIS A 33 -0.34 6.09 -1.20
N LEU A 34 0.12 6.87 -0.22
CA LEU A 34 -0.49 6.93 1.11
C LEU A 34 -1.89 7.55 1.08
N SER A 35 -2.14 8.51 0.19
CA SER A 35 -3.48 9.08 -0.02
C SER A 35 -4.43 8.01 -0.57
N ARG A 36 -3.99 7.23 -1.57
CA ARG A 36 -4.75 6.09 -2.09
C ARG A 36 -4.99 5.02 -1.02
N MET A 37 -3.98 4.70 -0.21
CA MET A 37 -4.12 3.78 0.92
C MET A 37 -5.23 4.23 1.88
N ARG A 38 -5.27 5.53 2.20
CA ARG A 38 -6.30 6.09 3.08
C ARG A 38 -7.71 5.98 2.49
N GLU A 39 -7.87 6.22 1.19
CA GLU A 39 -9.16 6.03 0.50
C GLU A 39 -9.64 4.57 0.56
N LEU A 40 -8.72 3.63 0.32
CA LEU A 40 -8.98 2.20 0.45
C LEU A 40 -9.33 1.82 1.89
N ASP A 41 -8.66 2.41 2.88
CA ASP A 41 -8.95 2.21 4.30
C ASP A 41 -10.37 2.64 4.67
N VAL A 42 -10.80 3.80 4.19
CA VAL A 42 -12.18 4.28 4.42
C VAL A 42 -13.20 3.33 3.81
N SER A 43 -12.97 2.89 2.58
CA SER A 43 -13.85 1.95 1.88
C SER A 43 -13.92 0.59 2.61
N TYR A 44 -12.77 0.08 3.03
CA TYR A 44 -12.66 -1.16 3.79
C TYR A 44 -13.41 -1.09 5.13
N GLN A 45 -13.26 0.02 5.87
CA GLN A 45 -13.98 0.23 7.13
C GLN A 45 -15.50 0.28 6.93
N ALA A 46 -15.99 0.82 5.80
CA ALA A 46 -17.41 0.78 5.47
C ALA A 46 -17.89 -0.66 5.25
N TYR A 47 -17.13 -1.46 4.49
CA TYR A 47 -17.45 -2.87 4.28
C TYR A 47 -17.43 -3.69 5.57
N LEU A 48 -16.48 -3.45 6.49
CA LEU A 48 -16.45 -4.11 7.79
C LEU A 48 -17.69 -3.80 8.63
N LYS A 49 -18.15 -2.54 8.68
CA LYS A 49 -19.38 -2.17 9.42
C LYS A 49 -20.61 -2.86 8.84
N GLU A 50 -20.71 -2.94 7.52
CA GLU A 50 -21.81 -3.64 6.86
C GLU A 50 -21.74 -5.16 7.07
N LEU A 51 -20.54 -5.73 7.11
CA LEU A 51 -20.31 -7.13 7.45
C LEU A 51 -20.77 -7.45 8.87
N GLU A 52 -20.39 -6.62 9.84
CA GLU A 52 -20.82 -6.75 11.24
C GLU A 52 -22.35 -6.71 11.37
N ALA A 53 -23.00 -5.75 10.68
CA ALA A 53 -24.46 -5.66 10.65
C ALA A 53 -25.10 -6.91 10.00
N GLY A 54 -24.52 -7.39 8.89
CA GLY A 54 -24.97 -8.61 8.22
C GLY A 54 -24.82 -9.86 9.10
N GLN A 55 -23.72 -9.96 9.83
CA GLN A 55 -23.44 -11.05 10.77
C GLN A 55 -24.44 -11.05 11.94
N GLN A 56 -24.69 -9.89 12.54
CA GLN A 56 -25.68 -9.76 13.62
C GLN A 56 -27.09 -10.16 13.16
N ALA A 57 -27.49 -9.71 11.97
CA ALA A 57 -28.77 -10.09 11.37
C ALA A 57 -28.84 -11.62 11.12
N LEU A 58 -27.72 -12.25 10.75
CA LEU A 58 -27.67 -13.69 10.51
C LEU A 58 -27.78 -14.47 11.82
N LEU A 59 -27.05 -14.05 12.86
CA LEU A 59 -27.14 -14.63 14.20
C LEU A 59 -28.55 -14.50 14.78
N GLY A 60 -29.22 -13.35 14.60
CA GLY A 60 -30.60 -13.15 15.03
C GLY A 60 -31.59 -14.11 14.36
N ILE A 61 -31.38 -14.42 13.07
CA ILE A 61 -32.20 -15.40 12.34
C ILE A 61 -31.90 -16.83 12.79
N LEU A 62 -30.63 -17.15 13.12
CA LEU A 62 -30.24 -18.48 13.60
C LEU A 62 -30.73 -18.75 15.04
N GLY A 63 -30.77 -17.71 15.88
CA GLY A 63 -31.24 -17.78 17.26
C GLY A 63 -32.77 -17.74 17.43
N GLY A 64 -33.50 -17.36 16.38
CA GLY A 64 -34.97 -17.33 16.38
C GLY A 64 -35.59 -18.45 15.56
N SER A 65 -36.60 -19.14 16.09
CA SER A 65 -37.23 -20.33 15.46
C SER A 65 -38.09 -20.06 14.22
N SER A 66 -38.06 -18.87 13.60
CA SER A 66 -39.10 -18.43 12.64
C SER A 66 -38.58 -17.80 11.33
N GLY A 67 -37.29 -17.88 11.04
CA GLY A 67 -36.73 -17.35 9.79
C GLY A 67 -36.98 -18.25 8.58
N SER A 68 -37.66 -17.73 7.54
CA SER A 68 -37.76 -18.44 6.25
C SER A 68 -36.38 -18.79 5.69
N ASN A 69 -36.23 -20.02 5.20
CA ASN A 69 -35.01 -20.49 4.50
C ASN A 69 -34.60 -19.56 3.34
N GLN A 70 -35.55 -18.89 2.69
CA GLN A 70 -35.27 -17.92 1.64
C GLN A 70 -34.55 -16.67 2.19
N ARG A 71 -35.00 -16.14 3.34
CA ARG A 71 -34.39 -14.97 3.99
C ARG A 71 -32.98 -15.29 4.48
N LYS A 72 -32.77 -16.48 5.04
CA LYS A 72 -31.45 -16.97 5.44
C LYS A 72 -30.48 -17.03 4.25
N ARG A 73 -30.92 -17.62 3.13
CA ARG A 73 -30.10 -17.67 1.89
C ARG A 73 -29.79 -16.29 1.33
N ALA A 74 -30.75 -15.37 1.33
CA ALA A 74 -30.53 -14.02 0.83
C ALA A 74 -29.47 -13.28 1.67
N LEU A 75 -29.53 -13.41 3.00
CA LEU A 75 -28.57 -12.76 3.89
C LEU A 75 -27.16 -13.37 3.78
N LEU A 76 -27.06 -14.71 3.67
CA LEU A 76 -25.78 -15.38 3.44
C LEU A 76 -25.12 -14.89 2.14
N ARG A 77 -25.88 -14.75 1.05
CA ARG A 77 -25.36 -14.18 -0.20
C ARG A 77 -24.89 -12.75 -0.03
N LYS A 78 -25.66 -11.91 0.68
CA LYS A 78 -25.25 -10.53 0.98
C LYS A 78 -23.92 -10.50 1.72
N VAL A 79 -23.78 -11.28 2.80
CA VAL A 79 -22.54 -11.36 3.58
C VAL A 79 -21.37 -11.86 2.71
N GLN A 80 -21.61 -12.87 1.86
CA GLN A 80 -20.60 -13.38 0.94
C GLN A 80 -20.12 -12.30 -0.04
N THR A 81 -21.02 -11.55 -0.68
CA THR A 81 -20.65 -10.45 -1.58
C THR A 81 -19.83 -9.38 -0.86
N MET A 82 -20.19 -9.06 0.39
CA MET A 82 -19.46 -8.09 1.21
C MET A 82 -18.06 -8.57 1.58
N LEU A 83 -17.90 -9.87 1.89
CA LEU A 83 -16.58 -10.47 2.15
C LEU A 83 -15.68 -10.41 0.93
N ILE A 84 -16.22 -10.70 -0.26
CA ILE A 84 -15.48 -10.61 -1.52
C ILE A 84 -15.03 -9.17 -1.76
N ALA A 85 -15.93 -8.18 -1.64
CA ALA A 85 -15.59 -6.78 -1.82
C ALA A 85 -14.54 -6.28 -0.78
N ALA A 86 -14.66 -6.70 0.47
CA ALA A 86 -13.65 -6.38 1.50
C ALA A 86 -12.29 -7.01 1.17
N GLN A 87 -12.27 -8.23 0.66
CA GLN A 87 -11.05 -8.91 0.23
C GLN A 87 -10.39 -8.18 -0.95
N GLU A 88 -11.15 -7.82 -1.97
CA GLU A 88 -10.65 -7.07 -3.14
C GLU A 88 -9.97 -5.76 -2.72
N VAL A 89 -10.59 -5.00 -1.80
CA VAL A 89 -9.96 -3.80 -1.24
C VAL A 89 -8.70 -4.13 -0.44
N GLY A 90 -8.69 -5.26 0.29
CA GLY A 90 -7.50 -5.74 0.98
C GLY A 90 -6.34 -6.05 0.02
N ASP A 91 -6.63 -6.69 -1.11
CA ASP A 91 -5.65 -7.00 -2.15
C ASP A 91 -5.11 -5.71 -2.78
N GLU A 92 -5.96 -4.72 -3.07
CA GLU A 92 -5.54 -3.40 -3.54
C GLU A 92 -4.61 -2.68 -2.55
N LYS A 93 -4.89 -2.76 -1.24
CA LYS A 93 -3.98 -2.21 -0.22
C LYS A 93 -2.61 -2.88 -0.25
N LEU A 94 -2.57 -4.21 -0.35
CA LEU A 94 -1.30 -4.93 -0.44
C LEU A 94 -0.49 -4.48 -1.66
N GLN A 95 -1.14 -4.24 -2.81
CA GLN A 95 -0.46 -3.70 -3.99
C GLN A 95 0.11 -2.30 -3.76
N VAL A 96 -0.62 -1.42 -3.06
CA VAL A 96 -0.11 -0.08 -2.72
C VAL A 96 1.09 -0.16 -1.77
N VAL A 97 1.05 -1.05 -0.76
CA VAL A 97 2.21 -1.26 0.14
C VAL A 97 3.42 -1.76 -0.65
N GLN A 98 3.22 -2.73 -1.55
CA GLN A 98 4.30 -3.25 -2.38
C GLN A 98 4.94 -2.14 -3.23
N ALA A 99 4.13 -1.32 -3.88
CA ALA A 99 4.62 -0.20 -4.69
C ALA A 99 5.43 0.81 -3.86
N VAL A 100 4.98 1.12 -2.64
CA VAL A 100 5.72 1.98 -1.71
C VAL A 100 7.06 1.37 -1.29
N GLN A 101 7.09 0.08 -0.98
CA GLN A 101 8.33 -0.62 -0.63
C GLN A 101 9.30 -0.62 -1.80
N ASP A 102 8.84 -0.98 -3.00
CA ASP A 102 9.68 -1.01 -4.20
C ASP A 102 10.28 0.36 -4.49
N LEU A 103 9.50 1.43 -4.35
CA LEU A 103 9.97 2.80 -4.57
C LEU A 103 11.08 3.19 -3.58
N ILE A 104 10.86 2.95 -2.29
CA ILE A 104 11.85 3.27 -1.24
C ILE A 104 13.10 2.43 -1.41
N GLU A 105 12.97 1.13 -1.63
CA GLU A 105 14.10 0.23 -1.80
C GLU A 105 14.93 0.58 -3.03
N ASN A 106 14.30 0.92 -4.15
CA ASN A 106 15.03 1.30 -5.36
C ASN A 106 15.85 2.58 -5.14
N LYS A 107 15.26 3.61 -4.51
CA LYS A 107 15.99 4.85 -4.18
C LYS A 107 17.11 4.58 -3.15
N SER A 108 16.84 3.79 -2.12
CA SER A 108 17.85 3.42 -1.11
C SER A 108 19.02 2.66 -1.72
N ARG A 109 18.75 1.65 -2.56
CA ARG A 109 19.78 0.86 -3.25
C ARG A 109 20.62 1.72 -4.20
N GLN A 110 19.99 2.67 -4.90
CA GLN A 110 20.68 3.59 -5.78
C GLN A 110 21.65 4.49 -4.99
N LEU A 111 21.17 5.13 -3.92
CA LEU A 111 22.02 5.99 -3.08
C LEU A 111 23.15 5.23 -2.40
N ASP A 112 22.89 4.01 -1.93
CA ASP A 112 23.93 3.16 -1.33
C ASP A 112 25.02 2.80 -2.35
N LEU A 113 24.64 2.50 -3.60
CA LEU A 113 25.59 2.22 -4.67
C LEU A 113 26.44 3.45 -4.99
N ASP A 114 25.79 4.61 -5.14
CA ASP A 114 26.46 5.87 -5.45
C ASP A 114 27.42 6.29 -4.33
N TYR A 115 27.01 6.11 -3.07
CA TYR A 115 27.86 6.36 -1.90
C TYR A 115 29.08 5.42 -1.87
N ARG A 116 28.89 4.13 -2.15
CA ARG A 116 30.00 3.16 -2.22
C ARG A 116 30.98 3.49 -3.33
N ASN A 117 30.48 3.90 -4.50
CA ASN A 117 31.31 4.34 -5.61
C ASN A 117 32.17 5.53 -5.19
N LEU A 118 31.57 6.55 -4.57
CA LEU A 118 32.30 7.71 -4.05
C LEU A 118 33.34 7.34 -2.99
N ALA A 119 33.00 6.43 -2.06
CA ALA A 119 33.89 5.99 -0.99
C ALA A 119 35.05 5.08 -1.46
N SER A 120 34.95 4.53 -2.68
CA SER A 120 35.96 3.65 -3.27
C SER A 120 37.03 4.37 -4.08
N VAL A 121 36.86 5.69 -4.26
CA VAL A 121 37.74 6.57 -5.04
C VAL A 121 38.80 7.16 -4.13
#